data_AF-A0A0K8T592-F1
#
_entry.id   AF-A0A0K8T592-F1
#
_cell.length_a   1.000
_cell.length_b   1.000
_cell.length_c   1.000
_cell.angle_alpha   90.00
_cell.angle_beta   90.00
_cell.angle_gamma   90.00
#
_symmetry.space_group_name_H-M   'P 1'
#
loop_
_entity.id
_entity.type
_entity.pdbx_description
1 polymer ?
#
loop_
_entity_poly.entity_id
_entity_poly.type
_entity_poly.pdbx_seq_one_letter_code
_entity_poly.pdbx_strand_id
1 'polypeptide(L)'
;MRRSLRLCLLITLTELAQKEAEKMALQKKLEPTRQTRYGSSYYASKWSYEPKDVTQFWYKESKRFKYGTEHDVIPLSSLDFTQLVWAGTSDVGYGRAQASNGFVYIVAYYRPPGNIRGEYVKNVKPFAFDMGSPKGDNKSSDEGRRRTVSRAVAVPHFDG
;
A
#
# COMPACT_ATOMS: atom_id res chain seq x y z
N MET A 1 21.60 -11.76 -1.94
CA MET A 1 21.21 -10.76 -2.96
C MET A 1 19.96 -10.04 -2.50
N ARG A 2 20.01 -8.73 -2.24
CA ARG A 2 18.81 -7.92 -2.02
C ARG A 2 18.23 -7.60 -3.40
N ARG A 3 17.15 -8.27 -3.82
CA ARG A 3 16.43 -7.88 -5.04
C ARG A 3 15.88 -6.46 -4.83
N SER A 4 16.09 -5.60 -5.82
CA SER A 4 15.53 -4.24 -5.82
C SER A 4 14.01 -4.33 -5.72
N LEU A 5 13.41 -3.67 -4.72
CA LEU A 5 11.97 -3.54 -4.49
C LEU A 5 11.36 -2.53 -5.48
N ARG A 6 11.55 -2.74 -6.79
CA ARG A 6 10.92 -1.90 -7.81
C ARG A 6 9.84 -2.72 -8.51
N LEU A 7 8.62 -2.20 -8.48
CA LEU A 7 7.54 -2.71 -9.31
C LEU A 7 7.85 -2.38 -10.78
N CYS A 8 7.74 -3.38 -11.65
CA CYS A 8 7.84 -3.22 -13.10
C CYS A 8 6.45 -3.00 -13.68
N LEU A 9 6.31 -1.99 -14.55
CA LEU A 9 5.07 -1.79 -15.28
C LEU A 9 4.89 -2.91 -16.31
N LEU A 10 3.76 -3.61 -16.26
CA LEU A 10 3.42 -4.68 -17.17
C LEU A 10 2.21 -4.31 -18.02
N ILE A 11 2.41 -4.22 -19.33
CA ILE A 11 1.38 -3.76 -20.30
C ILE A 11 0.10 -4.60 -20.21
N THR A 12 0.21 -5.92 -20.06
CA THR A 12 -0.97 -6.79 -19.96
C THR A 12 -1.78 -6.53 -18.69
N LEU A 13 -1.14 -6.18 -17.57
CA LEU A 13 -1.86 -5.77 -16.36
C LEU A 13 -2.49 -4.38 -16.53
N THR A 14 -1.81 -3.46 -17.22
CA THR A 14 -2.32 -2.12 -17.53
C THR A 14 -3.59 -2.19 -18.37
N GLU A 15 -3.60 -3.01 -19.43
CA GLU A 15 -4.79 -3.19 -20.27
C GLU A 15 -5.97 -3.77 -19.49
N LEU A 16 -5.71 -4.73 -18.60
CA LEU A 16 -6.74 -5.33 -17.74
C LEU A 16 -7.28 -4.32 -16.72
N ALA A 17 -6.39 -3.57 -16.08
CA ALA A 17 -6.76 -2.53 -15.12
C ALA A 17 -7.54 -1.40 -15.80
N GLN A 18 -7.17 -1.04 -17.03
CA GLN A 18 -7.87 -0.01 -17.81
C GLN A 18 -9.29 -0.44 -18.15
N LYS A 19 -9.49 -1.66 -18.66
CA LYS A 19 -10.84 -2.22 -18.93
C LYS A 19 -11.71 -2.24 -17.67
N GLU A 20 -11.11 -2.59 -16.54
CA GLU A 20 -11.82 -2.63 -15.26
C GLU A 20 -12.22 -1.21 -14.80
N ALA A 21 -11.32 -0.22 -14.93
CA ALA A 21 -11.61 1.17 -14.60
C ALA A 21 -12.75 1.73 -15.47
N GLU A 22 -12.72 1.46 -16.77
CA GLU A 22 -13.78 1.85 -17.73
C GLU A 22 -15.12 1.24 -17.37
N LYS A 23 -15.14 -0.05 -17.00
CA LYS A 23 -16.35 -0.72 -16.53
C LYS A 23 -16.93 -0.03 -15.29
N MET A 24 -16.11 0.26 -14.28
CA MET A 24 -16.58 0.97 -13.07
C MET A 24 -17.05 2.39 -13.37
N ALA A 25 -16.40 3.09 -14.29
CA ALA A 25 -16.81 4.42 -14.74
C ALA A 25 -18.16 4.39 -15.48
N LEU A 26 -18.38 3.39 -16.35
CA LEU A 26 -19.65 3.20 -17.04
C LEU A 26 -20.79 2.90 -16.05
N GLN A 27 -20.52 2.03 -15.07
CA GLN A 27 -21.48 1.65 -14.04
C GLN A 27 -21.66 2.71 -12.95
N LYS A 28 -20.73 3.67 -12.85
CA LYS A 28 -20.67 4.70 -11.81
C LYS A 28 -20.62 4.09 -10.40
N LYS A 29 -19.94 2.96 -10.25
CA LYS A 29 -19.86 2.18 -9.00
C LYS A 29 -18.46 1.63 -8.80
N LEU A 30 -17.96 1.71 -7.57
CA LEU A 30 -16.71 1.06 -7.16
C LEU A 30 -17.00 -0.42 -6.84
N GLU A 31 -17.33 -1.18 -7.87
CA GLU A 31 -17.73 -2.58 -7.77
C GLU A 31 -16.81 -3.43 -8.67
N PRO A 32 -15.66 -3.86 -8.14
CA PRO A 32 -14.68 -4.60 -8.94
C PRO A 32 -15.15 -6.02 -9.25
N THR A 33 -14.78 -6.50 -10.43
CA THR A 33 -14.95 -7.87 -10.89
C THR A 33 -14.25 -8.83 -9.95
N ARG A 34 -14.99 -9.82 -9.44
CA ARG A 34 -14.43 -10.85 -8.56
C ARG A 34 -13.37 -11.67 -9.31
N GLN A 35 -12.12 -11.57 -8.87
CA GLN A 35 -10.99 -12.31 -9.42
C GLN A 35 -9.90 -12.54 -8.35
N THR A 36 -9.11 -13.59 -8.49
CA THR A 36 -8.03 -13.96 -7.55
C THR A 36 -6.66 -14.10 -8.22
N ARG A 37 -6.59 -13.89 -9.54
CA ARG A 37 -5.37 -14.08 -10.33
C ARG A 37 -4.34 -12.98 -10.08
N TYR A 38 -4.80 -11.78 -9.77
CA TYR A 38 -3.98 -10.61 -9.54
C TYR A 38 -4.29 -10.01 -8.18
N GLY A 39 -3.28 -9.43 -7.56
CA GLY A 39 -3.49 -8.49 -6.47
C GLY A 39 -4.20 -7.25 -7.03
N SER A 40 -4.91 -6.51 -6.18
CA SER A 40 -5.67 -5.36 -6.64
C SER A 40 -5.77 -4.24 -5.62
N SER A 41 -5.73 -3.01 -6.11
CA SER A 41 -6.11 -1.81 -5.36
C SER A 41 -7.05 -0.93 -6.15
N TYR A 42 -7.99 -0.29 -5.46
CA TYR A 42 -9.06 0.47 -6.09
C TYR A 42 -9.20 1.85 -5.46
N TYR A 43 -9.60 2.83 -6.28
CA TYR A 43 -9.85 4.19 -5.83
C TYR A 43 -10.97 4.83 -6.66
N ALA A 44 -11.85 5.58 -6.00
CA ALA A 44 -12.82 6.42 -6.66
C ALA A 44 -13.01 7.76 -5.93
N SER A 45 -12.92 8.86 -6.67
CA SER A 45 -13.10 10.21 -6.11
C SER A 45 -13.48 11.23 -7.18
N LYS A 46 -14.06 12.34 -6.75
CA LYS A 46 -14.27 13.55 -7.58
C LYS A 46 -13.14 14.58 -7.43
N TRP A 47 -12.29 14.45 -6.41
CA TRP A 47 -11.47 15.56 -5.91
C TRP A 47 -9.97 15.42 -6.21
N SER A 48 -9.47 14.22 -6.42
CA SER A 48 -8.05 13.98 -6.70
C SER A 48 -7.90 12.74 -7.58
N TYR A 49 -7.05 12.84 -8.58
CA TYR A 49 -6.75 11.77 -9.55
C TYR A 49 -5.28 11.77 -9.98
N GLU A 50 -4.43 12.55 -9.33
CA GLU A 50 -2.99 12.48 -9.55
C GLU A 50 -2.47 11.15 -9.02
N PRO A 51 -1.61 10.42 -9.77
CA PRO A 51 -1.10 9.13 -9.34
C PRO A 51 -0.48 9.16 -7.92
N LYS A 52 0.25 10.24 -7.61
CA LYS A 52 0.86 10.43 -6.29
C LYS A 52 -0.18 10.48 -5.17
N ASP A 53 -1.30 11.16 -5.38
CA ASP A 53 -2.33 11.32 -4.34
C ASP A 53 -3.03 10.01 -4.05
N VAL A 54 -3.26 9.20 -5.10
CA VAL A 54 -3.89 7.88 -5.00
C VAL A 54 -2.97 6.91 -4.26
N THR A 55 -1.69 6.87 -4.64
CA THR A 55 -0.70 6.05 -3.92
C THR A 55 -0.54 6.49 -2.46
N GLN A 56 -0.58 7.80 -2.19
CA GLN A 56 -0.53 8.33 -0.84
C GLN A 56 -1.81 7.99 -0.06
N PHE A 57 -2.98 8.01 -0.71
CA PHE A 57 -4.24 7.60 -0.13
C PHE A 57 -4.18 6.15 0.33
N TRP A 58 -3.74 5.23 -0.53
CA TRP A 58 -3.52 3.83 -0.13
C TRP A 58 -2.48 3.71 0.97
N TYR A 59 -1.35 4.43 0.88
CA TYR A 59 -0.27 4.34 1.87
C TYR A 59 -0.65 4.88 3.25
N LYS A 60 -1.59 5.83 3.36
CA LYS A 60 -2.06 6.37 4.65
C LYS A 60 -2.65 5.29 5.57
N GLU A 61 -3.13 4.19 5.01
CA GLU A 61 -3.68 3.06 5.75
C GLU A 61 -2.61 2.25 6.50
N SER A 62 -1.33 2.49 6.23
CA SER A 62 -0.19 1.99 7.02
C SER A 62 -0.30 2.28 8.52
N LYS A 63 -0.96 3.39 8.89
CA LYS A 63 -1.17 3.80 10.29
C LYS A 63 -2.06 2.82 11.07
N ARG A 64 -2.87 2.03 10.36
CA ARG A 64 -3.83 1.08 10.93
C ARG A 64 -3.32 -0.36 10.88
N PHE A 65 -2.23 -0.60 10.17
CA PHE A 65 -1.63 -1.93 10.03
C PHE A 65 -0.67 -2.23 11.18
N LYS A 66 -0.82 -3.42 11.80
CA LYS A 66 0.09 -3.90 12.85
C LYS A 66 1.19 -4.75 12.20
N TYR A 67 2.41 -4.22 12.14
CA TYR A 67 3.58 -4.93 11.62
C TYR A 67 4.03 -6.06 12.55
N GLY A 68 4.71 -7.06 11.98
CA GLY A 68 5.33 -8.15 12.75
C GLY A 68 4.34 -9.16 13.35
N THR A 69 3.07 -9.10 12.95
CA THR A 69 2.03 -10.07 13.33
C THR A 69 1.38 -10.61 12.07
N GLU A 70 1.07 -11.90 12.07
CA GLU A 70 0.23 -12.48 11.01
C GLU A 70 -1.23 -12.10 11.23
N HIS A 71 -1.93 -11.85 10.13
CA HIS A 71 -3.33 -11.43 10.18
C HIS A 71 -4.19 -12.48 9.50
N ASP A 72 -5.14 -13.03 10.26
CA ASP A 72 -6.15 -13.95 9.72
C ASP A 72 -7.21 -13.20 8.90
N VAL A 73 -7.56 -12.00 9.34
CA VAL A 73 -8.46 -11.06 8.67
C VAL A 73 -7.87 -9.67 8.81
N ILE A 74 -7.56 -9.01 7.69
CA ILE A 74 -7.16 -7.59 7.72
C ILE A 74 -8.36 -6.70 7.39
N PRO A 75 -8.43 -5.48 7.96
CA PRO A 75 -9.42 -4.51 7.55
C PRO A 75 -9.35 -4.26 6.05
N LEU A 76 -10.51 -4.13 5.38
CA LEU A 76 -10.56 -3.84 3.94
C LEU A 76 -9.74 -2.59 3.59
N SER A 77 -9.73 -1.60 4.48
CA SER A 77 -8.97 -0.36 4.29
C SER A 77 -7.45 -0.59 4.28
N SER A 78 -6.94 -1.65 4.91
CA SER A 78 -5.52 -1.96 4.89
C SER A 78 -5.07 -2.78 3.67
N LEU A 79 -6.01 -3.37 2.90
CA LEU A 79 -5.69 -4.25 1.77
C LEU A 79 -4.92 -3.52 0.66
N ASP A 80 -5.27 -2.27 0.37
CA ASP A 80 -4.59 -1.49 -0.66
C ASP A 80 -3.15 -1.16 -0.24
N PHE A 81 -2.98 -0.75 1.03
CA PHE A 81 -1.66 -0.51 1.60
C PHE A 81 -0.78 -1.76 1.54
N THR A 82 -1.26 -2.88 2.09
CA THR A 82 -0.46 -4.10 2.20
C THR A 82 -0.11 -4.68 0.83
N GLN A 83 -0.99 -4.54 -0.16
CA GLN A 83 -0.69 -4.90 -1.55
C GLN A 83 0.38 -4.00 -2.16
N LEU A 84 0.28 -2.68 -1.95
CA LEU A 84 1.22 -1.70 -2.49
C LEU A 84 2.66 -1.96 -2.02
N VAL A 85 2.84 -2.39 -0.78
CA VAL A 85 4.17 -2.64 -0.18
C VAL A 85 4.56 -4.12 -0.12
N TRP A 86 3.82 -5.00 -0.80
CA TRP A 86 4.02 -6.44 -0.71
C TRP A 86 5.36 -6.86 -1.33
N ALA A 87 6.32 -7.31 -0.50
CA ALA A 87 7.68 -7.62 -0.96
C ALA A 87 7.76 -8.70 -2.06
N GLY A 88 6.81 -9.63 -2.10
CA GLY A 88 6.73 -10.68 -3.11
C GLY A 88 6.13 -10.24 -4.45
N THR A 89 5.56 -9.04 -4.53
CA THR A 89 4.99 -8.49 -5.78
C THR A 89 6.09 -7.82 -6.60
N SER A 90 6.13 -8.11 -7.91
CA SER A 90 7.17 -7.58 -8.81
C SER A 90 6.61 -6.77 -9.97
N ASP A 91 5.38 -7.05 -10.41
CA ASP A 91 4.74 -6.40 -11.54
C ASP A 91 3.52 -5.61 -11.08
N VAL A 92 3.27 -4.48 -11.75
CA VAL A 92 2.07 -3.67 -11.58
C VAL A 92 1.56 -3.22 -12.94
N GLY A 93 0.25 -3.05 -13.07
CA GLY A 93 -0.39 -2.31 -14.15
C GLY A 93 -1.55 -1.51 -13.58
N TYR A 94 -1.84 -0.35 -14.15
CA TYR A 94 -2.91 0.51 -13.65
C TYR A 94 -3.76 1.07 -14.77
N GLY A 95 -5.00 1.40 -14.44
CA GLY A 95 -5.98 1.96 -15.34
C GLY A 95 -6.74 3.10 -14.70
N ARG A 96 -7.21 4.04 -15.53
CA ARG A 96 -7.95 5.23 -15.11
C ARG A 96 -9.10 5.51 -16.07
N ALA A 97 -10.29 5.74 -15.53
CA ALA A 97 -11.43 6.19 -16.32
C ALA A 97 -12.24 7.22 -15.54
N GLN A 98 -12.79 8.21 -16.25
CA GLN A 98 -13.69 9.21 -15.67
C GLN A 98 -15.11 8.97 -16.14
N ALA A 99 -16.05 8.89 -15.20
CA ALA A 99 -17.47 8.77 -15.46
C ALA A 99 -18.11 10.13 -15.75
N SER A 100 -19.25 10.12 -16.45
CA SER A 100 -20.00 11.33 -16.78
C SER A 100 -20.56 12.10 -15.57
N ASN A 101 -20.61 11.49 -14.38
CA ASN A 101 -20.98 12.15 -13.13
C ASN A 101 -19.79 12.84 -12.43
N GLY A 102 -18.62 12.86 -13.07
CA GLY A 102 -17.39 13.49 -12.60
C GLY A 102 -16.50 12.61 -11.72
N PHE A 103 -16.94 11.40 -11.34
CA PHE A 103 -16.07 10.47 -10.60
C PHE A 103 -14.95 9.93 -11.49
N VAL A 104 -13.74 9.90 -10.95
CA VAL A 104 -12.61 9.17 -11.53
C VAL A 104 -12.47 7.85 -10.79
N TYR A 105 -12.28 6.77 -11.54
CA TYR A 105 -12.02 5.42 -11.07
C TYR A 105 -10.60 5.03 -11.45
N ILE A 106 -9.84 4.54 -10.48
CA ILE A 106 -8.47 4.06 -10.67
C ILE A 106 -8.38 2.63 -10.15
N VAL A 107 -7.75 1.78 -10.95
CA VAL A 107 -7.51 0.37 -10.67
C VAL A 107 -6.02 0.12 -10.78
N ALA A 108 -5.42 -0.58 -9.83
CA ALA A 108 -4.09 -1.15 -9.94
C ALA A 108 -4.17 -2.67 -9.78
N TYR A 109 -3.52 -3.40 -10.68
CA TYR A 109 -3.35 -4.84 -10.60
C TYR A 109 -1.89 -5.21 -10.41
N TYR A 110 -1.66 -6.26 -9.63
CA TYR A 110 -0.35 -6.64 -9.14
C TYR A 110 -0.08 -8.13 -9.39
N ARG A 111 1.18 -8.46 -9.68
CA ARG A 111 1.61 -9.85 -9.84
C ARG A 111 3.02 -10.05 -9.26
N PRO A 112 3.28 -11.15 -8.53
CA PRO A 112 2.31 -12.03 -7.86
C PRO A 112 1.32 -11.27 -6.95
N PRO A 113 0.12 -11.83 -6.68
CA PRO A 113 -0.85 -11.23 -5.77
C PRO A 113 -0.29 -11.17 -4.34
N GLY A 114 -0.58 -10.08 -3.64
CA GLY A 114 -0.31 -9.91 -2.22
C GLY A 114 -1.49 -10.31 -1.35
N ASN A 115 -1.47 -9.85 -0.09
CA ASN A 115 -2.54 -10.06 0.89
C ASN A 115 -2.84 -11.54 1.16
N ILE A 116 -1.81 -12.39 1.06
CA ILE A 116 -1.91 -13.82 1.33
C ILE A 116 -1.89 -14.04 2.84
N ARG A 117 -2.87 -14.77 3.35
CA ARG A 117 -2.95 -15.14 4.78
C ARG A 117 -1.71 -15.93 5.19
N GLY A 118 -1.14 -15.59 6.35
CA GLY A 118 0.07 -16.22 6.88
C GLY A 118 1.38 -15.74 6.22
N GLU A 119 1.30 -14.69 5.39
CA GLU A 119 2.46 -14.15 4.68
C GLU A 119 2.73 -12.65 4.96
N TYR A 120 2.02 -12.05 5.90
CA TYR A 120 2.13 -10.61 6.15
C TYR A 120 3.45 -10.24 6.78
N VAL A 121 3.97 -11.03 7.73
CA VAL A 121 5.21 -10.71 8.44
C VAL A 121 6.39 -10.70 7.49
N LYS A 122 6.43 -11.61 6.50
CA LYS A 122 7.51 -11.67 5.52
C LYS A 122 7.40 -10.58 4.45
N ASN A 123 6.19 -10.15 4.09
CA ASN A 123 5.98 -9.23 2.95
C ASN A 123 5.76 -7.76 3.32
N VAL A 124 5.25 -7.44 4.51
CA VAL A 124 4.93 -6.07 4.92
C VAL A 124 5.87 -5.64 6.05
N LYS A 125 6.93 -4.94 5.68
CA LYS A 125 7.96 -4.50 6.63
C LYS A 125 7.71 -3.06 7.08
N PRO A 126 7.96 -2.74 8.36
CA PRO A 126 8.02 -1.33 8.77
C PRO A 126 9.14 -0.65 7.99
N PHE A 127 8.91 0.61 7.60
CA PHE A 127 9.98 1.42 7.03
C PHE A 127 11.08 1.58 8.08
N ALA A 128 12.17 0.84 7.92
CA ALA A 128 13.36 1.02 8.74
C ALA A 128 14.10 2.24 8.17
N PHE A 129 13.93 3.39 8.80
CA PHE A 129 14.93 4.45 8.69
C PHE A 129 16.21 3.86 9.28
N ASP A 130 17.24 3.66 8.47
CA ASP A 130 18.59 3.35 8.95
C ASP A 130 19.14 4.60 9.63
N MET A 131 18.57 4.94 10.78
CA MET A 131 19.23 5.79 11.76
C MET A 131 20.28 4.87 12.38
N GLY A 132 21.50 4.93 11.84
CA GLY A 132 22.64 4.17 12.35
C GLY A 132 22.62 4.17 13.87
N SER A 133 22.80 2.98 14.45
CA SER A 133 22.78 2.77 15.90
C SER A 133 23.57 3.89 16.59
N PRO A 134 23.01 4.58 17.60
CA PRO A 134 23.80 5.48 18.41
C PRO A 134 24.97 4.68 18.98
N LYS A 135 26.20 5.10 18.67
CA LYS A 135 27.38 4.60 19.37
C LYS A 135 27.13 4.82 20.86
N GLY A 136 27.13 3.73 21.62
CA GLY A 136 26.94 3.79 23.05
C GLY A 136 28.12 4.46 23.71
N ASP A 137 27.91 5.68 24.21
CA ASP A 137 28.79 6.25 25.22
C ASP A 137 28.31 5.75 26.59
N ASN A 138 29.13 4.90 27.18
CA ASN A 138 29.02 4.44 28.56
C ASN A 138 29.00 5.65 29.50
N LYS A 139 27.94 5.78 30.32
CA LYS A 139 28.04 6.31 31.68
C LYS A 139 26.83 5.87 32.51
N SER A 140 27.13 5.22 33.64
CA SER A 140 26.20 4.78 34.66
C SER A 140 25.59 5.95 35.44
N SER A 141 24.31 5.87 35.78
CA SER A 141 23.79 5.87 37.17
C SER A 141 22.27 6.08 37.20
N ASP A 142 21.60 5.07 37.73
CA ASP A 142 20.50 5.09 38.70
C ASP A 142 19.09 5.67 38.45
N GLU A 143 18.14 4.84 38.91
CA GLU A 143 16.79 5.11 39.44
C GLU A 143 15.64 5.69 38.57
N GLY A 144 14.51 4.95 38.52
CA GLY A 144 13.18 5.59 38.65
C GLY A 144 12.20 5.64 37.46
N ARG A 145 11.43 4.55 37.27
CA ARG A 145 9.96 4.52 37.06
C ARG A 145 9.31 5.29 35.87
N ARG A 146 8.97 4.51 34.84
CA ARG A 146 7.73 4.48 34.01
C ARG A 146 7.13 5.83 33.54
N ARG A 147 7.38 6.19 32.28
CA ARG A 147 6.39 6.79 31.35
C ARG A 147 6.67 6.30 29.93
N THR A 148 5.82 5.41 29.40
CA THR A 148 5.85 5.08 27.96
C THR A 148 4.99 6.09 27.21
N VAL A 149 5.67 6.99 26.50
CA VAL A 149 5.08 7.98 25.61
C VAL A 149 4.85 7.35 24.24
N SER A 150 3.68 7.62 23.66
CA SER A 150 3.22 7.16 22.35
C SER A 150 4.25 7.37 21.25
N ARG A 151 4.57 6.30 20.50
CA ARG A 151 5.46 6.37 19.33
C ARG A 151 4.65 6.80 18.11
N ALA A 152 4.79 8.07 17.74
CA ALA A 152 4.31 8.59 16.47
C ALA A 152 5.04 7.90 15.30
N VAL A 153 4.27 7.43 14.32
CA VAL A 153 4.80 6.91 13.06
C VAL A 153 4.90 8.08 12.07
N ALA A 154 6.12 8.45 11.72
CA ALA A 154 6.39 9.51 10.74
C ALA A 154 5.90 9.09 9.36
N VAL A 155 5.13 9.97 8.71
CA VAL A 155 4.74 9.86 7.30
C VAL A 155 5.82 10.58 6.49
N PRO A 156 6.46 9.95 5.49
CA PRO A 156 7.45 10.64 4.66
C PRO A 156 6.79 11.77 3.88
N HIS A 157 7.41 12.95 3.90
CA HIS A 157 7.15 14.03 2.96
C HIS A 157 8.09 13.82 1.78
N PHE A 158 7.57 13.76 0.55
CA PHE A 158 8.37 13.71 -0.67
C PHE A 158 8.19 15.03 -1.40
N ASP A 159 9.29 15.76 -1.55
CA ASP A 159 9.34 17.02 -2.29
C ASP A 159 9.43 16.76 -3.80
N GLY A 160 8.64 17.53 -4.55
CA GLY A 160 8.89 17.97 -5.94
C GLY A 160 8.89 16.92 -7.04
#